data_AF-I5C433-F1
#
_entry.id   AF-I5C433-F1
#
_cell.length_a   1.000
_cell.length_b   1.000
_cell.length_c   1.000
_cell.angle_alpha   90.00
_cell.angle_beta   90.00
_cell.angle_gamma   90.00
#
_symmetry.space_group_name_H-M   'P 1'
#
loop_
_entity.id
_entity.type
_entity.pdbx_description
1 polymer ?
#
loop_
_entity_poly.entity_id
_entity_poly.type
_entity_poly.pdbx_seq_one_letter_code
_entity_poly.pdbx_strand_id
1 'polypeptide(L)'
;MQYTSQELFVGAIEGVPNCTSDTRELHIWPKFMLMVLLQGAQHFVVDERHFEIDAGTEEASSPVVFMLNVAKDSRLRFFNDSRTPLRKVMISAPLPWLQRLFDTQGEAQKSVLQSFFFAAPRPLFV
;
A
#
# COMPACT_ATOMS: atom_id res chain seq x y z
N MET A 1 7.73 -3.45 11.90
CA MET A 1 8.29 -4.32 10.83
C MET A 1 9.59 -3.69 10.38
N GLN A 2 10.72 -4.41 10.44
CA GLN A 2 12.01 -3.94 9.92
C GLN A 2 12.17 -4.46 8.49
N TYR A 3 11.93 -3.61 7.49
CA TYR A 3 12.29 -3.88 6.10
C TYR A 3 12.97 -2.64 5.53
N THR A 4 13.90 -2.84 4.61
CA THR A 4 14.75 -1.77 4.09
C THR A 4 14.09 -1.07 2.89
N SER A 5 14.64 0.09 2.49
CA SER A 5 14.24 0.75 1.25
C SER A 5 14.71 0.04 -0.02
N GLN A 6 15.34 -1.12 0.10
CA GLN A 6 15.95 -1.86 -1.00
C GLN A 6 15.21 -3.17 -1.34
N GLU A 7 14.44 -3.71 -0.41
CA GLU A 7 13.92 -5.07 -0.51
C GLU A 7 12.39 -5.10 -0.60
N LEU A 8 11.88 -6.02 -1.41
CA LEU A 8 10.46 -6.33 -1.45
C LEU A 8 10.02 -6.85 -0.09
N PHE A 9 8.97 -6.26 0.46
CA PHE A 9 8.32 -6.77 1.66
C PHE A 9 7.00 -7.43 1.29
N VAL A 10 6.76 -8.63 1.81
CA VAL A 10 5.48 -9.32 1.79
C VAL A 10 5.08 -9.59 3.23
N GLY A 11 3.86 -9.20 3.59
CA GLY A 11 3.35 -9.38 4.94
C GLY A 11 1.89 -9.80 4.94
N ALA A 12 1.49 -10.53 5.97
CA ALA A 12 0.11 -10.85 6.26
C ALA A 12 -0.24 -10.41 7.69
N ILE A 13 -1.48 -9.98 7.88
CA ILE A 13 -2.06 -9.63 9.17
C ILE A 13 -3.35 -10.41 9.31
N GLU A 14 -3.55 -11.01 10.49
CA GLU A 14 -4.75 -11.76 10.81
C GLU A 14 -5.10 -11.59 12.29
N GLY A 15 -6.39 -11.48 12.60
CA GLY A 15 -6.92 -11.58 13.96
C GLY A 15 -6.73 -10.34 14.85
N VAL A 16 -6.07 -9.29 14.35
CA VAL A 16 -5.91 -8.00 15.06
C VAL A 16 -6.67 -6.90 14.34
N PRO A 17 -7.28 -5.93 15.05
CA PRO A 17 -8.14 -4.93 14.42
C PRO A 17 -7.40 -3.87 13.62
N ASN A 18 -6.08 -3.73 13.83
CA ASN A 18 -5.27 -2.67 13.24
C ASN A 18 -3.93 -3.23 12.74
N CYS A 19 -3.38 -2.63 11.69
CA CYS A 19 -2.10 -3.06 11.12
C CYS A 19 -0.86 -2.66 11.94
N THR A 20 -1.01 -1.70 12.86
CA THR A 20 0.04 -1.25 13.78
C THR A 20 -0.62 -0.60 15.01
N SER A 21 0.05 -0.63 16.16
CA SER A 21 -0.32 0.18 17.32
C SER A 21 0.26 1.59 17.29
N ASP A 22 1.22 1.86 16.40
CA ASP A 22 1.87 3.18 16.27
C ASP A 22 1.01 4.13 15.43
N THR A 23 0.46 5.15 16.08
CA THR A 23 -0.37 6.19 15.47
C THR A 23 0.40 7.49 15.23
N ARG A 24 1.72 7.50 15.44
CA ARG A 24 2.56 8.65 15.13
C ARG A 24 2.70 8.83 13.62
N GLU A 25 3.11 10.03 13.23
CA GLU A 25 3.54 10.27 11.86
C GLU A 25 4.89 9.58 11.60
N LEU A 26 4.94 8.83 10.50
CA LEU A 26 6.10 8.05 10.07
C LEU A 26 6.58 8.58 8.73
N HIS A 27 7.89 8.70 8.58
CA HIS A 27 8.50 8.95 7.29
C HIS A 27 8.53 7.66 6.46
N ILE A 28 8.06 7.73 5.21
CA ILE A 28 8.07 6.60 4.28
C ILE A 28 8.78 6.97 2.97
N TRP A 29 9.55 6.03 2.45
CA TRP A 29 10.24 6.15 1.17
C TRP A 29 9.34 5.83 -0.03
N PRO A 30 9.75 6.21 -1.26
CA PRO A 30 9.07 5.83 -2.49
C PRO A 30 8.92 4.33 -2.64
N LYS A 31 7.69 3.89 -2.90
CA LYS A 31 7.34 2.48 -3.04
C LYS A 31 5.98 2.31 -3.69
N PHE A 32 5.81 1.17 -4.34
CA PHE A 32 4.50 0.67 -4.72
C PHE A 32 3.97 -0.27 -3.64
N MET A 33 2.70 -0.12 -3.28
CA MET A 33 2.02 -1.01 -2.35
C MET A 33 0.79 -1.62 -3.01
N LEU A 34 0.65 -2.93 -2.87
CA LEU A 34 -0.56 -3.68 -3.16
C LEU A 34 -1.08 -4.25 -1.84
N MET A 35 -2.33 -3.98 -1.54
CA MET A 35 -3.00 -4.47 -0.34
C MET A 35 -4.24 -5.25 -0.77
N VAL A 36 -4.39 -6.46 -0.24
CA VAL A 36 -5.57 -7.29 -0.42
C VAL A 36 -6.18 -7.45 0.97
N LEU A 37 -7.29 -6.75 1.21
CA LEU A 37 -8.07 -6.88 2.44
C LEU A 37 -9.17 -7.90 2.18
N LEU A 38 -9.18 -8.96 2.98
CA LEU A 38 -10.20 -10.01 2.95
C LEU A 38 -11.30 -9.76 3.99
N GLN A 39 -10.97 -9.01 5.04
CA GLN A 39 -11.87 -8.63 6.14
C GLN A 39 -11.29 -7.42 6.87
N GLY A 40 -12.16 -6.60 7.44
CA GLY A 40 -11.84 -5.47 8.29
C GLY A 40 -11.64 -4.18 7.50
N ALA A 41 -11.42 -3.11 8.25
CA ALA A 41 -11.16 -1.78 7.70
C ALA A 41 -9.76 -1.29 8.07
N GLN A 42 -9.17 -0.44 7.22
CA GLN A 42 -7.90 0.21 7.48
C GLN A 42 -7.96 1.68 7.05
N HIS A 43 -7.68 2.57 8.01
CA HIS A 43 -7.68 4.01 7.80
C HIS A 43 -6.28 4.58 7.97
N PHE A 44 -5.84 5.42 7.04
CA PHE A 44 -4.54 6.09 7.12
C PHE A 44 -4.53 7.36 6.27
N VAL A 45 -3.53 8.21 6.52
CA VAL A 45 -3.29 9.42 5.75
C VAL A 45 -1.86 9.41 5.20
N VAL A 46 -1.68 9.79 3.94
CA VAL A 46 -0.37 10.04 3.32
C VAL A 46 -0.34 11.45 2.77
N ASP A 47 0.60 12.29 3.23
CA ASP A 47 0.70 13.71 2.83
C ASP A 47 -0.69 14.39 2.83
N GLU A 48 -1.41 14.28 3.94
CA GLU A 48 -2.77 14.86 4.16
C GLU A 48 -3.90 14.21 3.34
N ARG A 49 -3.61 13.27 2.44
CA ARG A 49 -4.65 12.51 1.71
C ARG A 49 -5.14 11.33 2.53
N HIS A 50 -6.43 11.32 2.82
CA HIS A 50 -7.09 10.27 3.57
C HIS A 50 -7.42 9.07 2.69
N PHE A 51 -7.17 7.89 3.23
CA PHE A 51 -7.51 6.61 2.63
C PHE A 51 -8.28 5.77 3.65
N GLU A 52 -9.42 5.28 3.21
CA GLU A 52 -10.30 4.39 3.96
C GLU A 52 -10.61 3.20 3.06
N ILE A 53 -10.26 2.01 3.54
CA ILE A 53 -10.47 0.75 2.83
C ILE A 53 -11.24 -0.14 3.78
N ASP A 54 -12.43 -0.57 3.39
CA ASP A 54 -13.28 -1.43 4.20
C ASP A 54 -13.68 -2.67 3.39
N ALA A 55 -13.28 -3.84 3.88
CA ALA A 55 -13.62 -5.14 3.31
C ALA A 55 -14.75 -5.84 4.08
N GLY A 56 -15.40 -5.16 5.02
CA GLY A 56 -16.52 -5.68 5.81
C GLY A 56 -16.10 -6.60 6.96
N THR A 57 -17.06 -7.30 7.56
CA THR A 57 -16.83 -8.28 8.63
C THR A 57 -16.71 -9.70 8.07
N GLU A 58 -16.46 -10.70 8.92
CA GLU A 58 -16.38 -12.09 8.46
C GLU A 58 -17.69 -12.56 7.82
N GLU A 59 -18.84 -12.20 8.41
CA GLU A 59 -20.17 -12.58 7.96
C GLU A 59 -20.62 -11.86 6.67
N ALA A 60 -20.01 -10.70 6.38
CA ALA A 60 -20.37 -9.82 5.28
C ALA A 60 -19.12 -9.24 4.60
N SER A 61 -18.15 -10.11 4.27
CA SER A 61 -16.91 -9.68 3.65
C SER A 61 -17.05 -9.46 2.15
N SER A 62 -16.40 -8.40 1.65
CA SER A 62 -16.20 -8.15 0.22
C SER A 62 -14.72 -7.82 0.01
N PRO A 63 -13.90 -8.78 -0.49
CA PRO A 63 -12.47 -8.55 -0.62
C PRO A 63 -12.15 -7.33 -1.47
N VAL A 64 -11.31 -6.44 -0.94
CA VAL A 64 -10.88 -5.21 -1.61
C VAL A 64 -9.40 -5.28 -1.95
N VAL A 65 -9.09 -5.01 -3.22
CA VAL A 65 -7.72 -4.82 -3.68
C VAL A 65 -7.46 -3.32 -3.79
N PHE A 66 -6.43 -2.85 -3.11
CA PHE A 66 -6.03 -1.45 -3.11
C PHE A 66 -4.57 -1.30 -3.53
N MET A 67 -4.33 -0.41 -4.47
CA MET A 67 -3.01 -0.10 -5.02
C MET A 67 -2.63 1.34 -4.66
N LEU A 68 -1.41 1.53 -4.16
CA LEU A 68 -0.88 2.85 -3.85
C LEU A 68 0.54 3.00 -4.37
N ASN A 69 0.74 4.02 -5.20
CA ASN A 69 2.06 4.47 -5.64
C ASN A 69 2.50 5.67 -4.79
N VAL A 70 3.47 5.46 -3.90
CA VAL A 70 4.14 6.53 -3.16
C VAL A 70 5.32 7.00 -4.01
N ALA A 71 5.12 8.07 -4.78
CA ALA A 71 6.07 8.52 -5.80
C ALA A 71 7.29 9.28 -5.25
N LYS A 72 7.22 9.76 -4.00
CA LYS A 72 8.25 10.57 -3.33
C LYS A 72 8.29 10.23 -1.85
N ASP A 73 9.34 10.64 -1.15
CA ASP A 73 9.34 10.61 0.31
C ASP A 73 8.12 11.35 0.87
N SER A 74 7.40 10.68 1.77
CA SER A 74 6.08 11.13 2.24
C SER A 74 5.91 10.87 3.74
N ARG A 75 4.84 11.43 4.31
CA ARG A 75 4.46 11.25 5.71
C ARG A 75 3.21 10.38 5.80
N LEU A 76 3.29 9.30 6.57
CA LEU A 76 2.21 8.33 6.78
C LEU A 76 1.76 8.38 8.24
N ARG A 77 0.45 8.35 8.47
CA ARG A 77 -0.11 8.16 9.81
C ARG A 77 -1.31 7.22 9.74
N PHE A 78 -1.38 6.25 10.65
CA PHE A 78 -2.49 5.31 10.77
C PHE A 78 -3.53 5.80 11.78
N PHE A 79 -4.79 5.45 11.52
CA PHE A 79 -5.88 5.60 12.47
C PHE A 79 -6.35 4.20 12.88
N ASN A 80 -6.54 4.02 14.19
CA ASN A 80 -6.88 2.74 14.80
C ASN A 80 -8.31 2.79 15.36
N ASP A 81 -9.26 3.12 14.51
CA ASP A 81 -10.68 3.34 14.82
C ASP A 81 -11.57 2.12 14.53
N SER A 82 -11.08 1.15 13.75
CA SER A 82 -11.75 -0.14 13.55
C SER A 82 -11.64 -1.05 14.78
N ARG A 83 -12.74 -1.78 15.05
CA ARG A 83 -12.79 -2.88 16.02
C ARG A 83 -12.86 -4.26 15.36
N THR A 84 -13.11 -4.30 14.05
CA THR A 84 -13.22 -5.55 13.30
C THR A 84 -11.83 -6.14 13.07
N PRO A 85 -11.60 -7.43 13.36
CA PRO A 85 -10.33 -8.08 13.06
C PRO A 85 -9.97 -7.94 11.58
N LEU A 86 -8.75 -7.53 11.31
CA LEU A 86 -8.21 -7.37 9.97
C LEU A 86 -7.69 -8.72 9.48
N ARG A 87 -8.05 -9.09 8.24
CA ARG A 87 -7.38 -10.17 7.49
C ARG A 87 -6.88 -9.57 6.18
N LYS A 88 -5.57 -9.46 6.04
CA LYS A 88 -4.95 -8.71 4.94
C LYS A 88 -3.61 -9.30 4.53
N VAL A 89 -3.37 -9.30 3.22
CA VAL A 89 -2.04 -9.48 2.63
C VAL A 89 -1.56 -8.15 2.05
N MET A 90 -0.28 -7.86 2.18
CA MET A 90 0.34 -6.71 1.55
C MET A 90 1.67 -7.04 0.91
N ILE A 91 1.90 -6.39 -0.23
CA ILE A 91 3.18 -6.33 -0.92
C ILE A 91 3.61 -4.88 -0.93
N SER A 92 4.83 -4.61 -0.52
CA SER A 92 5.46 -3.29 -0.57
C SER A 92 6.76 -3.42 -1.35
N ALA A 93 6.79 -2.88 -2.55
CA ALA A 93 7.92 -2.88 -3.47
C ALA A 93 8.59 -1.51 -3.50
N PRO A 94 9.75 -1.33 -2.85
CA PRO A 94 10.49 -0.07 -2.91
C PRO A 94 10.93 0.28 -4.33
N LEU A 95 11.07 1.58 -4.61
CA LEU A 95 11.49 2.05 -5.92
C LEU A 95 12.79 1.40 -6.44
N PRO A 96 13.86 1.24 -5.65
CA PRO A 96 15.08 0.55 -6.11
C PRO A 96 14.83 -0.89 -6.56
N TRP A 97 13.89 -1.60 -5.91
CA TRP A 97 13.51 -2.95 -6.30
C TRP A 97 12.75 -2.94 -7.64
N LEU A 98 11.82 -1.99 -7.81
CA LEU A 98 11.07 -1.82 -9.05
C LEU A 98 11.98 -1.46 -10.23
N GLN A 99 12.98 -0.61 -10.02
CA GLN A 99 13.97 -0.25 -11.04
C GLN A 99 14.71 -1.49 -11.56
N ARG A 100 15.19 -2.35 -10.66
CA ARG A 100 15.82 -3.63 -11.05
C ARG A 100 14.87 -4.53 -11.84
N LEU A 101 13.58 -4.55 -11.47
CA LEU A 101 12.57 -5.28 -12.26
C LEU A 101 12.46 -4.71 -13.67
N PHE A 102 12.35 -3.38 -13.83
CA PHE A 102 12.25 -2.74 -15.15
C PHE A 102 13.45 -2.99 -16.05
N ASP A 103 14.65 -3.12 -15.48
CA ASP A 103 15.87 -3.40 -16.24
C ASP A 103 15.95 -4.84 -16.76
N THR A 104 15.12 -5.75 -16.24
CA THR A 104 15.02 -7.13 -16.72
C THR A 104 13.91 -7.36 -17.74
N GLN A 105 13.05 -6.37 -17.98
CA GLN A 105 11.93 -6.46 -18.94
C GLN A 105 12.34 -6.03 -20.35
N GLY A 106 11.68 -6.57 -21.36
CA GLY A 106 11.83 -6.08 -22.74
C GLY A 106 11.32 -4.64 -22.90
N GLU A 107 11.89 -3.90 -23.85
CA GLU A 107 11.63 -2.46 -24.12
C GLU A 107 10.15 -2.07 -24.09
N ALA A 108 9.27 -2.84 -24.76
CA ALA A 108 7.84 -2.55 -24.80
C ALA A 108 7.17 -2.62 -23.41
N GLN A 109 7.47 -3.63 -22.61
CA GLN A 109 6.89 -3.80 -21.26
C GLN A 109 7.47 -2.80 -20.25
N LYS A 110 8.75 -2.44 -20.42
CA LYS A 110 9.43 -1.42 -19.63
C LYS A 110 8.70 -0.07 -19.72
N SER A 111 8.31 0.35 -20.92
CA SER A 111 7.65 1.64 -21.15
C SER A 111 6.29 1.80 -20.44
N VAL A 112 5.47 0.73 -20.41
CA VAL A 112 4.13 0.74 -19.79
C VAL A 112 4.24 0.82 -18.28
N LEU A 113 5.09 -0.01 -17.68
CA LEU A 113 5.28 -0.02 -16.23
C LEU A 113 5.92 1.29 -15.75
N GLN A 114 6.94 1.78 -16.45
CA GLN A 114 7.53 3.08 -16.13
C GLN A 114 6.50 4.21 -16.20
N SER A 115 5.65 4.23 -17.23
CA SER A 115 4.59 5.23 -17.32
C SER A 115 3.62 5.15 -16.13
N PHE A 116 3.23 3.95 -15.70
CA PHE A 116 2.35 3.79 -14.53
C PHE A 116 2.98 4.31 -13.23
N PHE A 117 4.26 4.03 -13.01
CA PHE A 117 4.95 4.36 -11.75
C PHE A 117 5.52 5.79 -11.71
N PHE A 118 5.85 6.36 -12.87
CA PHE A 118 6.54 7.65 -12.99
C PHE A 118 5.74 8.75 -13.69
N ALA A 119 4.55 8.46 -14.24
CA ALA A 119 3.71 9.53 -14.78
C ALA A 119 3.23 10.46 -13.65
N ALA A 120 3.34 11.77 -13.89
CA ALA A 120 2.71 12.78 -13.07
C ALA A 120 1.20 12.48 -12.92
N PRO A 121 0.59 12.80 -11.76
CA PRO A 121 -0.78 12.42 -11.47
C PRO A 121 -1.72 12.97 -12.55
N ARG A 122 -2.31 12.06 -13.33
CA ARG A 122 -3.51 12.41 -14.09
C ARG A 122 -4.68 12.46 -13.10
N PRO A 123 -5.54 13.48 -13.16
CA PRO A 123 -6.75 13.50 -12.35
C PRO A 123 -7.59 12.27 -12.74
N LEU A 124 -7.81 11.36 -11.80
CA LEU A 124 -8.80 10.30 -11.93
C LEU A 124 -10.16 10.96 -11.83
N PHE A 125 -10.89 10.99 -12.95
CA PHE A 125 -12.34 11.13 -12.92
C PHE A 125 -12.89 9.81 -12.36
N VAL A 126 -13.68 9.92 -11.29
CA VAL A 126 -14.49 8.84 -10.72
C VAL A 126 -15.71 8.61 -11.61
#